data_AF-A0A058Z2J5-F1
#
_entry.id   AF-A0A058Z2J5-F1
#
_cell.length_a   1.000
_cell.length_b   1.000
_cell.length_c   1.000
_cell.angle_alpha   90.00
_cell.angle_beta   90.00
_cell.angle_gamma   90.00
#
_symmetry.space_group_name_H-M   'P 1'
#
loop_
_entity.id
_entity.type
_entity.pdbx_description
1 polymer ?
#
loop_
_entity_poly.entity_id
_entity_poly.type
_entity_poly.pdbx_seq_one_letter_code
_entity_poly.pdbx_strand_id
1 'polypeptide(L)'
;MNDSLNEDPSMQATYAEGFPMAKSMPSPPQTSRPLVVEPVEAVRTTVTRTTTVTPVQQEIVEPRGPVIYQPPNPPVVPDGEARRFSVVSPYSKYRDPQQIRRLRWIYIIAGLLMLAQMIVLVAIAGSLNQPKYRIYTMFAGYARGDRRFRYINLHPRGFMTVAPYVSIFMGIIGACYLLGGIFAGKMQSSIARRGINYWHWFGMLLSFTWLSFIVAWAVGVSDMFLLMNIAFLTFGMVGLWLMQHVVNPPVDGTRNFWGHIMGWIPFLMISTTLMAFLWNRENRSANALIYVAVFLTVVLYLLIGLVQMFHFIKHRRYEASYTTDKIYLFLNFIFLSAIGWVIFACFTGKFNDFDTDDPK
;
A
#
# COMPACT_ATOMS: atom_id res chain seq x y z
N MET A 1 -4.73 -22.16 36.15
CA MET A 1 -4.93 -21.06 37.12
C MET A 1 -5.52 -19.91 36.34
N ASN A 2 -6.79 -19.63 36.62
CA ASN A 2 -7.56 -18.53 36.01
C ASN A 2 -7.15 -17.22 36.69
N ASP A 3 -6.55 -16.29 35.95
CA ASP A 3 -6.48 -14.88 36.35
C ASP A 3 -7.42 -14.07 35.45
N SER A 4 -8.61 -13.85 35.97
CA SER A 4 -9.60 -12.92 35.46
C SER A 4 -9.10 -11.48 35.63
N LEU A 5 -9.02 -10.75 34.51
CA LEU A 5 -8.87 -9.30 34.47
C LEU A 5 -10.08 -8.65 35.16
N ASN A 6 -9.90 -8.26 36.42
CA ASN A 6 -10.77 -7.28 37.08
C ASN A 6 -10.43 -5.90 36.51
N GLU A 7 -11.28 -5.41 35.60
CA GLU A 7 -11.28 -4.00 35.23
C GLU A 7 -11.93 -3.20 36.38
N ASP A 8 -11.20 -2.17 36.84
CA ASP A 8 -11.59 -1.26 37.90
C ASP A 8 -12.82 -0.40 37.47
N PRO A 9 -13.96 -0.49 38.17
CA PRO A 9 -15.18 0.27 37.86
C PRO A 9 -15.02 1.79 38.02
N SER A 10 -13.97 2.27 38.69
CA SER A 10 -13.76 3.70 38.94
C SER A 10 -13.30 4.48 37.72
N MET A 11 -12.81 3.83 36.65
CA MET A 11 -12.39 4.50 35.41
C MET A 11 -13.53 4.80 34.42
N GLN A 12 -14.75 4.28 34.63
CA GLN A 12 -15.90 4.62 33.79
C GLN A 12 -16.62 5.91 34.23
N ALA A 13 -16.36 6.41 35.44
CA ALA A 13 -17.06 7.57 36.00
C ALA A 13 -16.49 8.93 35.52
N THR A 14 -15.27 8.99 35.00
CA THR A 14 -14.59 10.26 34.67
C THR A 14 -14.95 10.83 33.28
N TYR A 15 -15.81 10.16 32.50
CA TYR A 15 -16.23 10.67 31.18
C TYR A 15 -17.63 11.31 31.17
N ALA A 16 -18.27 11.48 32.34
CA ALA A 16 -19.62 12.04 32.44
C ALA A 16 -19.67 13.56 32.69
N GLU A 17 -18.56 14.22 32.99
CA GLU A 17 -18.55 15.65 33.32
C GLU A 17 -17.57 16.42 32.43
N GLY A 18 -18.09 17.17 31.45
CA GLY A 18 -17.24 18.07 30.67
C GLY A 18 -17.72 18.43 29.26
N PHE A 19 -19.00 18.70 29.05
CA PHE A 19 -19.42 19.52 27.91
C PHE A 19 -20.29 20.67 28.43
N PRO A 20 -19.91 21.94 28.23
CA PRO A 20 -20.77 23.07 28.56
C PRO A 20 -22.03 23.00 27.70
N MET A 21 -23.20 22.98 28.36
CA MET A 21 -24.49 22.96 27.70
C MET A 21 -24.59 24.11 26.69
N ALA A 22 -24.81 23.75 25.42
CA ALA A 22 -25.21 24.70 24.41
C ALA A 22 -26.50 25.41 24.86
N LYS A 23 -26.46 26.75 24.93
CA LYS A 23 -27.63 27.60 25.12
C LYS A 23 -28.70 27.21 24.10
N SER A 24 -29.92 27.03 24.59
CA SER A 24 -31.12 26.70 23.81
C SER A 24 -31.28 27.65 22.62
N MET A 25 -31.12 27.13 21.40
CA MET A 25 -31.56 27.83 20.20
C MET A 25 -33.09 27.89 20.17
N PRO A 26 -33.69 29.03 19.78
CA PRO A 26 -35.13 29.14 19.60
C PRO A 26 -35.60 28.22 18.47
N SER A 27 -36.75 27.58 18.71
CA SER A 27 -37.39 26.65 17.77
C SER A 27 -37.72 27.36 16.43
N PRO A 28 -37.51 26.70 15.28
CA PRO A 28 -37.93 27.27 14.00
C PRO A 28 -39.47 27.35 13.93
N PRO A 29 -40.02 28.36 13.24
CA PRO A 29 -41.47 28.58 13.15
C PRO A 29 -42.14 27.40 12.43
N GLN A 30 -43.18 26.85 13.05
CA GLN A 30 -44.05 25.85 12.44
C GLN A 30 -44.89 26.51 11.34
N THR A 31 -44.51 26.30 10.08
CA THR A 31 -45.37 26.62 8.94
C THR A 31 -46.35 25.47 8.72
N SER A 32 -47.58 25.64 9.20
CA SER A 32 -48.73 24.80 8.88
C SER A 32 -49.24 25.14 7.47
N ARG A 33 -48.76 24.42 6.46
CA ARG A 33 -49.46 24.29 5.17
C ARG A 33 -49.59 22.81 4.83
N PRO A 34 -50.82 22.28 4.65
CA PRO A 34 -51.00 20.92 4.18
C PRO A 34 -50.56 20.82 2.72
N LEU A 35 -49.69 19.85 2.42
CA LEU A 35 -49.36 19.43 1.05
C LEU A 35 -50.60 18.75 0.46
N VAL A 36 -51.24 19.42 -0.50
CA VAL A 36 -52.21 18.79 -1.42
C VAL A 36 -51.39 17.99 -2.42
N VAL A 37 -51.52 16.66 -2.36
CA VAL A 37 -50.94 15.75 -3.35
C VAL A 37 -52.00 15.54 -4.43
N GLU A 38 -51.77 16.12 -5.61
CA GLU A 38 -52.55 15.77 -6.80
C GLU A 38 -52.09 14.40 -7.36
N PRO A 39 -53.01 13.52 -7.79
CA PRO A 39 -52.65 12.23 -8.37
C PRO A 39 -52.12 12.43 -9.79
N VAL A 40 -50.90 11.96 -10.04
CA VAL A 40 -50.30 11.91 -11.39
C VAL A 40 -50.98 10.79 -12.18
N GLU A 41 -51.70 11.16 -13.24
CA GLU A 41 -52.25 10.25 -14.24
C GLU A 41 -51.14 9.46 -14.94
N ALA A 42 -51.28 8.13 -14.93
CA ALA A 42 -50.39 7.22 -15.61
C ALA A 42 -50.62 7.27 -17.13
N VAL A 43 -49.71 7.91 -17.87
CA VAL A 43 -49.66 7.84 -19.33
C VAL A 43 -49.14 6.45 -19.73
N ARG A 44 -50.05 5.57 -20.15
CA ARG A 44 -49.73 4.31 -20.85
C ARG A 44 -49.35 4.62 -22.29
N THR A 45 -48.06 4.55 -22.60
CA THR A 45 -47.58 4.53 -23.99
C THR A 45 -47.38 3.08 -24.42
N THR A 46 -48.36 2.53 -25.14
CA THR A 46 -48.25 1.21 -25.79
C THR A 46 -47.32 1.32 -26.99
N VAL A 47 -46.11 0.77 -26.88
CA VAL A 47 -45.21 0.57 -28.04
C VAL A 47 -45.29 -0.89 -28.46
N THR A 48 -46.07 -1.16 -29.51
CA THR A 48 -46.11 -2.46 -30.17
C THR A 48 -44.85 -2.61 -31.02
N ARG A 49 -43.88 -3.43 -30.58
CA ARG A 49 -42.72 -3.82 -31.39
C ARG A 49 -42.79 -5.31 -31.71
N THR A 50 -43.31 -5.61 -32.89
CA THR A 50 -43.25 -6.93 -33.51
C THR A 50 -41.79 -7.30 -33.73
N THR A 51 -41.29 -8.30 -33.01
CA THR A 51 -39.97 -8.88 -33.25
C THR A 51 -40.17 -10.35 -33.58
N THR A 52 -39.91 -10.68 -34.84
CA THR A 52 -39.91 -12.04 -35.37
C THR A 52 -38.83 -12.86 -34.66
N VAL A 53 -39.24 -13.91 -33.95
CA VAL A 53 -38.34 -14.85 -33.28
C VAL A 53 -38.00 -15.97 -34.26
N THR A 54 -36.73 -16.05 -34.67
CA THR A 54 -36.17 -17.25 -35.30
C THR A 54 -35.67 -18.17 -34.20
N PRO A 55 -36.04 -19.47 -34.17
CA PRO A 55 -35.58 -20.37 -33.12
C PRO A 55 -34.11 -20.75 -33.34
N VAL A 56 -33.24 -20.40 -32.39
CA VAL A 56 -31.88 -20.94 -32.30
C VAL A 56 -31.96 -22.24 -31.49
N GLN A 57 -31.63 -23.36 -32.13
CA GLN A 57 -31.42 -24.64 -31.45
C GLN A 57 -30.28 -24.48 -30.43
N GLN A 58 -30.59 -24.68 -29.15
CA GLN A 58 -29.58 -24.82 -28.11
C GLN A 58 -28.97 -26.22 -28.21
N GLU A 59 -27.74 -26.29 -28.72
CA GLU A 59 -26.90 -27.47 -28.60
C GLU A 59 -26.38 -27.53 -27.15
N ILE A 60 -26.77 -28.57 -26.41
CA ILE A 60 -26.35 -28.82 -25.04
C ILE A 60 -24.87 -29.24 -25.09
N VAL A 61 -23.97 -28.31 -24.77
CA VAL A 61 -22.55 -28.60 -24.60
C VAL A 61 -22.32 -29.03 -23.15
N GLU A 62 -21.97 -30.30 -22.96
CA GLU A 62 -21.58 -30.86 -21.66
C GLU A 62 -20.38 -30.11 -21.03
N PRO A 63 -20.31 -30.04 -19.69
CA PRO A 63 -19.24 -29.33 -19.01
C PRO A 63 -17.91 -30.07 -19.18
N ARG A 64 -17.01 -29.50 -20.00
CA ARG A 64 -15.60 -29.92 -20.05
C ARG A 64 -14.97 -29.64 -18.68
N GLY A 65 -14.37 -30.68 -18.09
CA GLY A 65 -13.62 -30.62 -16.84
C GLY A 65 -12.45 -29.63 -16.88
N PRO A 66 -11.73 -29.46 -15.75
CA PRO A 66 -10.71 -28.43 -15.60
C PRO A 66 -9.66 -28.50 -16.70
N VAL A 67 -9.54 -27.42 -17.48
CA VAL A 67 -8.54 -27.28 -18.54
C VAL A 67 -7.17 -27.18 -17.89
N ILE A 68 -6.48 -28.31 -17.79
CA ILE A 68 -5.05 -28.35 -17.50
C ILE A 68 -4.36 -27.71 -18.69
N TYR A 69 -3.70 -26.56 -18.47
CA TYR A 69 -2.86 -25.94 -19.49
C TYR A 69 -1.71 -26.89 -19.83
N GLN A 70 -1.88 -27.68 -20.88
CA GLN A 70 -0.77 -28.32 -21.56
C GLN A 70 -0.16 -27.24 -22.47
N PRO A 71 1.10 -26.83 -22.24
CA PRO A 71 1.77 -25.96 -23.20
C PRO A 71 1.73 -26.63 -24.58
N PRO A 72 1.53 -25.87 -25.67
CA PRO A 72 1.49 -26.44 -27.00
C PRO A 72 2.75 -27.27 -27.22
N ASN A 73 2.57 -28.49 -27.74
CA ASN A 73 3.69 -29.35 -28.11
C ASN A 73 4.66 -28.53 -28.98
N PRO A 74 5.96 -28.55 -28.66
CA PRO A 74 6.93 -27.85 -29.49
C PRO A 74 6.79 -28.36 -30.92
N PRO A 75 6.89 -27.48 -31.94
CA PRO A 75 6.82 -27.91 -33.33
C PRO A 75 7.84 -29.02 -33.55
N VAL A 76 7.39 -30.14 -34.12
CA VAL A 76 8.26 -31.25 -34.50
C VAL A 76 9.15 -30.74 -35.63
N VAL A 77 10.38 -30.35 -35.28
CA VAL A 77 11.39 -29.92 -36.25
C VAL A 77 11.98 -31.18 -36.87
N PRO A 78 11.99 -31.33 -38.21
CA PRO A 78 12.59 -32.48 -38.89
C PRO A 78 14.06 -32.66 -38.47
N ASP A 79 14.48 -33.91 -38.27
CA ASP A 79 15.77 -34.33 -37.68
C ASP A 79 17.05 -33.85 -38.41
N GLY A 80 16.93 -33.04 -39.47
CA GLY A 80 18.04 -32.41 -40.19
C GLY A 80 18.36 -30.96 -39.77
N GLU A 81 17.42 -30.22 -39.15
CA GLU A 81 17.61 -28.79 -38.82
C GLU A 81 17.73 -28.50 -37.31
N ALA A 82 17.64 -29.53 -36.47
CA ALA A 82 17.63 -29.43 -35.01
C ALA A 82 18.89 -28.80 -34.38
N ARG A 83 19.93 -28.45 -35.16
CA ARG A 83 21.15 -27.77 -34.66
C ARG A 83 21.10 -26.24 -34.72
N ARG A 84 20.07 -25.59 -35.29
CA ARG A 84 20.06 -24.11 -35.43
C ARG A 84 19.01 -23.34 -34.64
N PHE A 85 18.09 -24.03 -33.96
CA PHE A 85 17.14 -23.39 -33.06
C PHE A 85 17.31 -23.92 -31.64
N SER A 86 18.49 -23.70 -31.05
CA SER A 86 18.48 -23.48 -29.61
C SER A 86 17.61 -22.25 -29.42
N VAL A 87 16.41 -22.41 -28.86
CA VAL A 87 15.60 -21.30 -28.36
C VAL A 87 16.41 -20.70 -27.22
N VAL A 88 17.37 -19.87 -27.59
CA VAL A 88 18.13 -19.04 -26.69
C VAL A 88 17.06 -18.16 -26.07
N SER A 89 16.72 -18.44 -24.81
CA SER A 89 15.85 -17.58 -24.01
C SER A 89 16.24 -16.13 -24.33
N PRO A 90 15.30 -15.22 -24.67
CA PRO A 90 15.63 -13.84 -24.99
C PRO A 90 16.37 -13.14 -23.83
N TYR A 91 16.36 -13.74 -22.64
CA TYR A 91 17.12 -13.38 -21.45
C TYR A 91 18.53 -14.04 -21.37
N SER A 92 19.06 -14.58 -22.46
CA SER A 92 20.38 -15.23 -22.47
C SER A 92 21.53 -14.28 -22.21
N LYS A 93 21.33 -12.97 -22.44
CA LYS A 93 22.30 -11.92 -22.13
C LYS A 93 22.53 -11.73 -20.62
N TYR A 94 21.62 -12.24 -19.77
CA TYR A 94 21.79 -12.30 -18.30
C TYR A 94 22.71 -13.44 -17.85
N ARG A 95 23.44 -14.10 -18.76
CA ARG A 95 24.41 -15.14 -18.42
C ARG A 95 25.78 -14.62 -17.99
N ASP A 96 26.09 -13.33 -18.07
CA ASP A 96 27.39 -12.84 -17.62
C ASP A 96 27.58 -13.18 -16.12
N PRO A 97 28.41 -14.18 -15.78
CA PRO A 97 28.53 -14.66 -14.41
C PRO A 97 29.08 -13.56 -13.50
N GLN A 98 29.82 -12.60 -14.06
CA GLN A 98 30.38 -11.49 -13.31
C GLN A 98 29.29 -10.49 -12.89
N GLN A 99 28.33 -10.18 -13.77
CA GLN A 99 27.22 -9.28 -13.43
C GLN A 99 26.34 -9.86 -12.33
N ILE A 100 26.02 -11.16 -12.42
CA ILE A 100 25.24 -11.86 -11.39
C ILE A 100 26.00 -11.93 -10.07
N ARG A 101 27.31 -12.21 -10.10
CA ARG A 101 28.16 -12.20 -8.91
C ARG A 101 28.18 -10.82 -8.26
N ARG A 102 28.28 -9.75 -9.05
CA ARG A 102 28.20 -8.36 -8.54
C ARG A 102 26.81 -8.05 -7.97
N LEU A 103 25.73 -8.44 -8.65
CA LEU A 103 24.35 -8.26 -8.16
C LEU A 103 24.18 -8.93 -6.79
N ARG A 104 24.63 -10.18 -6.68
CA ARG A 104 24.58 -10.96 -5.44
C ARG A 104 25.21 -10.20 -4.28
N TRP A 105 26.44 -9.70 -4.47
CA TRP A 105 27.13 -8.97 -3.41
C TRP A 105 26.45 -7.65 -3.07
N ILE A 106 25.93 -6.92 -4.06
CA ILE A 106 25.15 -5.70 -3.83
C ILE A 106 23.90 -6.01 -2.98
N TYR A 107 23.19 -7.10 -3.28
CA TYR A 107 22.03 -7.55 -2.49
C TYR A 107 22.39 -7.93 -1.06
N ILE A 108 23.49 -8.68 -0.87
CA ILE A 108 23.96 -9.06 0.47
C ILE A 108 24.33 -7.80 1.27
N ILE A 109 25.12 -6.90 0.70
CA ILE A 109 25.56 -5.67 1.38
C ILE A 109 24.36 -4.79 1.72
N ALA A 110 23.46 -4.55 0.76
CA ALA A 110 22.25 -3.75 1.00
C ALA A 110 21.33 -4.39 2.06
N GLY A 111 21.18 -5.72 2.04
CA GLY A 111 20.42 -6.46 3.03
C GLY A 111 21.01 -6.34 4.43
N LEU A 112 22.33 -6.53 4.57
CA LEU A 112 23.03 -6.38 5.84
C LEU A 112 22.94 -4.95 6.37
N LEU A 113 23.10 -3.94 5.52
CA LEU A 113 22.99 -2.53 5.91
C LEU A 113 21.57 -2.17 6.37
N MET A 114 20.54 -2.71 5.72
CA MET A 114 19.15 -2.52 6.14
C MET A 114 18.84 -3.21 7.47
N LEU A 115 19.33 -4.43 7.66
CA LEU A 115 19.19 -5.15 8.93
C LEU A 115 19.96 -4.48 10.07
N ALA A 116 21.15 -3.93 9.78
CA ALA A 116 21.90 -3.15 10.74
C ALA A 116 21.11 -1.89 11.17
N GLN A 117 20.49 -1.18 10.24
CA GLN A 117 19.62 -0.04 10.57
C GLN A 117 18.42 -0.45 11.42
N MET A 118 17.76 -1.58 11.09
CA MET A 118 16.71 -2.15 11.94
C MET A 118 17.20 -2.39 13.37
N ILE A 119 18.34 -3.07 13.55
CA ILE A 119 18.91 -3.37 14.87
C ILE A 119 19.21 -2.09 15.64
N VAL A 120 19.84 -1.10 14.98
CA VAL A 120 20.15 0.18 15.60
C VAL A 120 18.85 0.90 16.04
N LEU A 121 17.83 0.94 15.19
CA LEU A 121 16.54 1.55 15.54
C LEU A 121 15.89 0.86 16.75
N VAL A 122 15.92 -0.48 16.82
CA VAL A 122 15.39 -1.23 17.97
C VAL A 122 16.21 -0.95 19.24
N ALA A 123 17.53 -0.90 19.13
CA ALA A 123 18.41 -0.61 20.27
C ALA A 123 18.18 0.80 20.83
N ILE A 124 18.07 1.82 19.96
CA ILE A 124 17.75 3.18 20.38
C ILE A 124 16.30 3.27 20.88
N ALA A 125 15.36 2.57 20.26
CA ALA A 125 13.97 2.54 20.73
C ALA A 125 13.83 1.96 22.13
N GLY A 126 14.61 0.91 22.45
CA GLY A 126 14.59 0.29 23.78
C GLY A 126 15.16 1.19 24.88
N SER A 127 16.05 2.14 24.54
CA SER A 127 16.60 3.11 25.50
C SER A 127 15.76 4.38 25.65
N LEU A 128 14.89 4.67 24.68
CA LEU A 128 13.99 5.81 24.72
C LEU A 128 12.62 5.38 25.27
N ASN A 129 12.12 6.06 26.30
CA ASN A 129 10.73 5.88 26.76
C ASN A 129 9.75 6.47 25.73
N GLN A 130 9.50 5.73 24.66
CA GLN A 130 8.72 6.22 23.53
C GLN A 130 7.25 6.45 23.92
N PRO A 131 6.63 7.54 23.43
CA PRO A 131 5.20 7.75 23.60
C PRO A 131 4.41 6.60 22.97
N LYS A 132 3.36 6.18 23.69
CA LYS A 132 2.39 5.19 23.22
C LYS A 132 1.21 5.91 22.60
N TYR A 133 0.96 5.69 21.32
CA TYR A 133 -0.20 6.26 20.64
C TYR A 133 -1.32 5.24 20.55
N ARG A 134 -2.56 5.70 20.71
CA ARG A 134 -3.75 4.86 20.59
C ARG A 134 -4.18 4.74 19.13
N ILE A 135 -4.63 3.55 18.77
CA ILE A 135 -5.33 3.30 17.51
C ILE A 135 -6.79 3.00 17.82
N TYR A 136 -7.67 3.51 16.97
CA TYR A 136 -9.11 3.44 17.14
C TYR A 136 -9.76 2.73 15.96
N THR A 137 -10.97 2.24 16.17
CA THR A 137 -11.91 1.93 15.09
C THR A 137 -13.11 2.84 15.24
N MET A 138 -13.53 3.47 14.15
CA MET A 138 -14.71 4.33 14.10
C MET A 138 -15.95 3.50 13.74
N PHE A 139 -17.00 3.62 14.55
CA PHE A 139 -18.30 3.03 14.26
C PHE A 139 -19.40 4.09 14.29
N ALA A 140 -20.37 3.92 13.40
CA ALA A 140 -21.61 4.68 13.43
C ALA A 140 -22.39 4.37 14.70
N GLY A 141 -22.60 5.38 15.56
CA GLY A 141 -23.51 5.29 16.68
C GLY A 141 -24.95 5.63 16.25
N TYR A 142 -25.88 4.72 16.56
CA TYR A 142 -27.32 4.98 16.45
C TYR A 142 -27.88 5.16 17.86
N ALA A 143 -28.66 6.24 18.06
CA ALA A 143 -29.40 6.38 19.31
C ALA A 143 -30.47 5.29 19.39
N ARG A 144 -30.67 4.70 20.58
CA ARG A 144 -31.63 3.60 20.76
C ARG A 144 -33.03 4.06 20.34
N GLY A 145 -33.57 3.48 19.26
CA GLY A 145 -34.88 3.83 18.70
C GLY A 145 -34.88 4.88 17.58
N ASP A 146 -33.74 5.48 17.25
CA ASP A 146 -33.61 6.42 16.14
C ASP A 146 -32.74 5.82 15.01
N ARG A 147 -33.23 5.87 13.77
CA ARG A 147 -32.51 5.39 12.58
C ARG A 147 -31.53 6.42 12.02
N ARG A 148 -31.46 7.62 12.60
CA ARG A 148 -30.57 8.69 12.16
C ARG A 148 -29.20 8.58 12.81
N PHE A 149 -28.15 8.73 12.00
CA PHE A 149 -26.76 8.79 12.44
C PHE A 149 -26.56 10.02 13.33
N ARG A 150 -25.98 9.83 14.52
CA ARG A 150 -25.89 10.92 15.51
C ARG A 150 -24.46 11.23 15.98
N TYR A 151 -23.59 10.23 16.06
CA TYR A 151 -22.20 10.43 16.50
C TYR A 151 -21.26 9.30 16.03
N ILE A 152 -19.96 9.62 15.99
CA ILE A 152 -18.89 8.67 15.70
C ILE A 152 -18.38 8.11 17.03
N ASN A 153 -18.45 6.79 17.20
CA ASN A 153 -17.86 6.11 18.35
C ASN A 153 -16.42 5.70 18.06
N LEU A 154 -15.48 6.24 18.82
CA LEU A 154 -14.08 5.81 18.80
C LEU A 154 -13.89 4.64 19.78
N HIS A 155 -13.60 3.46 19.26
CA HIS A 155 -13.27 2.29 20.08
C HIS A 155 -11.75 2.08 20.09
N PRO A 156 -11.07 2.25 21.23
CA PRO A 156 -9.63 2.00 21.31
C PRO A 156 -9.35 0.51 21.08
N ARG A 157 -8.36 0.21 20.23
CA ARG A 157 -7.95 -1.16 19.90
C ARG A 157 -6.62 -1.55 20.51
N GLY A 158 -5.78 -0.58 20.84
CA GLY A 158 -4.48 -0.83 21.45
C GLY A 158 -3.56 0.38 21.39
N PHE A 159 -2.32 0.14 21.81
CA PHE A 159 -1.25 1.13 21.82
C PHE A 159 -0.13 0.69 20.89
N MET A 160 0.46 1.65 20.17
CA MET A 160 1.63 1.43 19.32
C MET A 160 2.73 2.43 19.69
N THR A 161 3.98 1.95 19.71
CA THR A 161 5.19 2.77 19.76
C THR A 161 5.81 2.79 18.37
N VAL A 162 6.35 3.90 17.90
CA VAL A 162 6.64 4.05 16.46
C VAL A 162 7.86 3.27 16.01
N ALA A 163 8.91 3.23 16.82
CA ALA A 163 10.19 2.71 16.32
C ALA A 163 10.22 1.20 16.04
N PRO A 164 9.57 0.32 16.82
CA PRO A 164 9.43 -1.07 16.43
C PRO A 164 8.79 -1.20 15.04
N TYR A 165 7.78 -0.39 14.73
CA TYR A 165 7.10 -0.43 13.44
C TYR A 165 8.01 0.08 12.31
N VAL A 166 8.73 1.18 12.51
CA VAL A 166 9.73 1.67 11.54
C VAL A 166 10.80 0.61 11.28
N SER A 167 11.27 -0.08 12.32
CA SER A 167 12.29 -1.11 12.17
C SER A 167 11.80 -2.30 11.34
N ILE A 168 10.51 -2.65 11.42
CA ILE A 168 9.93 -3.80 10.72
C ILE A 168 10.05 -3.67 9.20
N PHE A 169 9.74 -2.53 8.58
CA PHE A 169 9.86 -2.46 7.11
C PHE A 169 11.31 -2.56 6.65
N MET A 170 12.25 -1.98 7.41
CA MET A 170 13.69 -2.11 7.13
C MET A 170 14.13 -3.57 7.26
N GLY A 171 13.63 -4.27 8.28
CA GLY A 171 13.83 -5.69 8.49
C GLY A 171 13.31 -6.54 7.33
N ILE A 172 12.08 -6.27 6.89
CA ILE A 172 11.44 -6.97 5.76
C ILE A 172 12.27 -6.80 4.48
N ILE A 173 12.58 -5.56 4.08
CA ILE A 173 13.33 -5.33 2.84
C ILE A 173 14.77 -5.86 2.95
N GLY A 174 15.40 -5.70 4.12
CA GLY A 174 16.74 -6.19 4.39
C GLY A 174 16.81 -7.72 4.33
N ALA A 175 15.84 -8.41 4.91
CA ALA A 175 15.71 -9.87 4.83
C ALA A 175 15.51 -10.32 3.38
N CYS A 176 14.61 -9.68 2.61
CA CYS A 176 14.41 -10.02 1.21
C CYS A 176 15.67 -9.82 0.36
N TYR A 177 16.44 -8.75 0.59
CA TYR A 177 17.71 -8.52 -0.09
C TYR A 177 18.76 -9.57 0.29
N LEU A 178 18.90 -9.86 1.58
CA LEU A 178 19.82 -10.87 2.06
C LEU A 178 19.49 -12.25 1.49
N LEU A 179 18.21 -12.65 1.51
CA LEU A 179 17.72 -13.90 0.92
C LEU A 179 17.94 -13.93 -0.59
N GLY A 180 17.72 -12.83 -1.31
CA GLY A 180 18.01 -12.73 -2.74
C GLY A 180 19.50 -12.94 -3.06
N GLY A 181 20.38 -12.44 -2.19
CA GLY A 181 21.82 -12.65 -2.29
C GLY A 181 22.30 -14.06 -1.89
N ILE A 182 21.71 -14.67 -0.85
CA ILE A 182 22.03 -16.04 -0.43
C ILE A 182 21.52 -17.05 -1.47
N PHE A 183 20.27 -16.88 -1.91
CA PHE A 183 19.62 -17.72 -2.92
C PHE A 183 19.80 -17.19 -4.34
N ALA A 184 21.00 -16.67 -4.64
CA ALA A 184 21.31 -16.05 -5.92
C ALA A 184 21.07 -16.98 -7.13
N GLY A 185 21.19 -18.30 -6.97
CA GLY A 185 20.87 -19.26 -8.04
C GLY A 185 19.38 -19.25 -8.42
N LYS A 186 18.47 -19.17 -7.44
CA LYS A 186 17.03 -19.04 -7.69
C LYS A 186 16.71 -17.69 -8.33
N MET A 187 17.28 -16.60 -7.80
CA MET A 187 17.17 -15.26 -8.38
C MET A 187 17.66 -15.22 -9.84
N GLN A 188 18.83 -15.80 -10.11
CA GLN A 188 19.39 -15.87 -11.46
C GLN A 188 18.47 -16.66 -12.38
N SER A 189 17.95 -17.81 -11.93
CA SER A 189 17.04 -18.61 -12.74
C SER A 189 15.74 -17.87 -13.08
N SER A 190 15.19 -17.07 -12.15
CA SER A 190 13.95 -16.32 -12.40
C SER A 190 14.19 -15.16 -13.38
N ILE A 191 15.31 -14.45 -13.23
CA ILE A 191 15.73 -13.40 -14.15
C ILE A 191 16.03 -13.99 -15.53
N ALA A 192 16.75 -15.11 -15.63
CA ALA A 192 17.09 -15.74 -16.90
C ALA A 192 15.89 -16.41 -17.62
N ARG A 193 14.81 -16.72 -16.91
CA ARG A 193 13.60 -17.32 -17.49
C ARG A 193 12.52 -16.29 -17.82
N ARG A 194 12.38 -15.27 -16.98
CA ARG A 194 11.24 -14.32 -17.04
C ARG A 194 11.66 -12.85 -17.03
N GLY A 195 12.93 -12.54 -16.77
CA GLY A 195 13.36 -11.16 -16.53
C GLY A 195 12.85 -10.57 -15.21
N ILE A 196 12.45 -11.42 -14.27
CA ILE A 196 11.81 -11.00 -13.01
C ILE A 196 12.67 -11.41 -11.82
N ASN A 197 12.92 -10.45 -10.94
CA ASN A 197 13.52 -10.68 -9.64
C ASN A 197 12.44 -10.72 -8.55
N TYR A 198 11.95 -11.92 -8.23
CA TYR A 198 10.85 -12.06 -7.25
C TYR A 198 11.23 -11.59 -5.85
N TRP A 199 12.48 -11.78 -5.41
CA TRP A 199 12.92 -11.31 -4.09
C TRP A 199 12.80 -9.80 -3.95
N HIS A 200 13.08 -9.07 -5.01
CA HIS A 200 12.90 -7.64 -5.07
C HIS A 200 11.41 -7.24 -4.95
N TRP A 201 10.54 -7.86 -5.75
CA TRP A 201 9.11 -7.56 -5.74
C TRP A 201 8.43 -7.94 -4.43
N PHE A 202 8.75 -9.10 -3.84
CA PHE A 202 8.24 -9.48 -2.52
C PHE A 202 8.68 -8.51 -1.43
N GLY A 203 9.96 -8.11 -1.46
CA GLY A 203 10.50 -7.12 -0.53
C GLY A 203 9.77 -5.79 -0.65
N MET A 204 9.61 -5.25 -1.87
CA MET A 204 8.85 -4.01 -2.09
C MET A 204 7.39 -4.15 -1.66
N LEU A 205 6.73 -5.23 -2.04
CA LEU A 205 5.31 -5.45 -1.75
C LEU A 205 5.03 -5.33 -0.25
N LEU A 206 5.81 -6.03 0.58
CA LEU A 206 5.62 -6.01 2.02
C LEU A 206 6.15 -4.72 2.68
N SER A 207 7.35 -4.27 2.28
CA SER A 207 7.96 -3.08 2.90
C SER A 207 7.22 -1.79 2.55
N PHE A 208 6.75 -1.62 1.32
CA PHE A 208 6.00 -0.42 0.91
C PHE A 208 4.63 -0.39 1.58
N THR A 209 3.95 -1.55 1.66
CA THR A 209 2.68 -1.67 2.37
C THR A 209 2.82 -1.22 3.83
N TRP A 210 3.85 -1.71 4.52
CA TRP A 210 4.12 -1.33 5.90
C TRP A 210 4.57 0.14 6.03
N LEU A 211 5.37 0.63 5.08
CA LEU A 211 5.79 2.02 5.04
C LEU A 211 4.60 2.97 4.89
N SER A 212 3.68 2.72 3.95
CA SER A 212 2.47 3.55 3.77
C SER A 212 1.60 3.56 5.01
N PHE A 213 1.45 2.42 5.68
CA PHE A 213 0.73 2.32 6.95
C PHE A 213 1.35 3.26 8.00
N ILE A 214 2.68 3.22 8.17
CA ILE A 214 3.38 4.05 9.16
C ILE A 214 3.32 5.53 8.78
N VAL A 215 3.50 5.87 7.51
CA VAL A 215 3.44 7.27 7.05
C VAL A 215 2.05 7.85 7.28
N ALA A 216 0.99 7.10 6.97
CA ALA A 216 -0.38 7.53 7.24
C ALA A 216 -0.63 7.73 8.73
N TRP A 217 -0.19 6.77 9.56
CA TRP A 217 -0.27 6.89 11.00
C TRP A 217 0.55 8.06 11.55
N ALA A 218 1.73 8.31 10.98
CA ALA A 218 2.60 9.40 11.35
C ALA A 218 1.96 10.78 11.10
N VAL A 219 1.14 10.86 10.07
CA VAL A 219 0.34 12.05 9.71
C VAL A 219 -0.88 12.22 10.61
N GLY A 220 -1.18 11.26 11.49
CA GLY A 220 -2.30 11.32 12.44
C GLY A 220 -3.51 10.47 12.06
N VAL A 221 -3.41 9.63 11.02
CA VAL A 221 -4.46 8.66 10.71
C VAL A 221 -4.48 7.58 11.80
N SER A 222 -5.52 7.57 12.62
CA SER A 222 -5.64 6.65 13.76
C SER A 222 -6.77 5.63 13.63
N ASP A 223 -7.60 5.73 12.59
CA ASP A 223 -8.63 4.72 12.30
C ASP A 223 -8.03 3.49 11.64
N MET A 224 -8.21 2.33 12.28
CA MET A 224 -7.64 1.05 11.83
C MET A 224 -8.16 0.65 10.44
N PHE A 225 -9.44 0.87 10.13
CA PHE A 225 -9.98 0.50 8.82
C PHE A 225 -9.35 1.36 7.72
N LEU A 226 -9.16 2.66 7.98
CA LEU A 226 -8.49 3.55 7.05
C LEU A 226 -7.03 3.14 6.82
N LEU A 227 -6.30 2.82 7.89
CA LEU A 227 -4.92 2.34 7.81
C LEU A 227 -4.82 1.01 7.04
N MET A 228 -5.75 0.08 7.27
CA MET A 228 -5.82 -1.18 6.52
C MET A 228 -6.10 -0.95 5.05
N ASN A 229 -7.03 -0.05 4.70
CA ASN A 229 -7.32 0.28 3.31
C ASN A 229 -6.11 0.89 2.60
N ILE A 230 -5.38 1.80 3.26
CA ILE A 230 -4.12 2.35 2.75
C ILE A 230 -3.11 1.23 2.49
N ALA A 231 -2.96 0.29 3.43
CA ALA A 231 -2.07 -0.86 3.27
C ALA A 231 -2.49 -1.74 2.08
N PHE A 232 -3.78 -2.07 1.93
CA PHE A 232 -4.27 -2.89 0.82
C PHE A 232 -4.12 -2.20 -0.55
N LEU A 233 -4.33 -0.88 -0.62
CA LEU A 233 -4.13 -0.11 -1.84
C LEU A 233 -2.66 -0.10 -2.26
N THR A 234 -1.73 0.09 -1.32
CA THR A 234 -0.29 0.01 -1.58
C THR A 234 0.14 -1.40 -1.99
N PHE A 235 -0.39 -2.42 -1.32
CA PHE A 235 -0.16 -3.82 -1.68
C PHE A 235 -0.66 -4.10 -3.11
N GLY A 236 -1.87 -3.62 -3.44
CA GLY A 236 -2.46 -3.73 -4.77
C GLY A 236 -1.63 -3.01 -5.85
N MET A 237 -1.13 -1.80 -5.57
CA MET A 237 -0.25 -1.05 -6.46
C MET A 237 0.99 -1.88 -6.84
N VAL A 238 1.75 -2.36 -5.85
CA VAL A 238 2.98 -3.13 -6.11
C VAL A 238 2.64 -4.48 -6.76
N GLY A 239 1.55 -5.12 -6.33
CA GLY A 239 1.04 -6.35 -6.92
C GLY A 239 0.70 -6.20 -8.40
N LEU A 240 0.10 -5.08 -8.79
CA LEU A 240 -0.19 -4.76 -10.19
C LEU A 240 1.08 -4.47 -10.99
N TRP A 241 2.08 -3.80 -10.40
CA TRP A 241 3.38 -3.63 -11.04
C TRP A 241 4.11 -4.97 -11.26
N LEU A 242 4.01 -5.90 -10.31
CA LEU A 242 4.53 -7.26 -10.47
C LEU A 242 3.75 -8.01 -11.56
N MET A 243 2.41 -7.96 -11.54
CA MET A 243 1.56 -8.58 -12.57
C MET A 243 1.91 -8.08 -13.98
N GLN A 244 2.27 -6.80 -14.11
CA GLN A 244 2.73 -6.24 -15.39
C GLN A 244 3.97 -6.97 -15.93
N HIS A 245 4.90 -7.39 -15.07
CA HIS A 245 6.06 -8.18 -15.50
C HIS A 245 5.73 -9.65 -15.77
N VAL A 246 4.73 -10.20 -15.09
CA VAL A 246 4.34 -11.61 -15.24
C VAL A 246 3.51 -11.85 -16.49
N VAL A 247 2.55 -10.95 -16.78
CA VAL A 247 1.54 -11.13 -17.82
C VAL A 247 1.98 -10.55 -19.16
N ASN A 248 2.62 -9.38 -19.15
CA ASN A 248 2.96 -8.71 -20.40
C ASN A 248 4.41 -9.06 -20.78
N PRO A 249 4.64 -9.83 -21.86
CA PRO A 249 5.92 -9.72 -22.54
C PRO A 249 6.11 -8.24 -22.91
N PRO A 250 7.34 -7.70 -22.88
CA PRO A 250 7.64 -6.26 -23.09
C PRO A 250 7.39 -5.76 -24.54
N VAL A 251 6.41 -6.35 -25.24
CA VAL A 251 6.11 -6.17 -26.66
C VAL A 251 4.71 -5.61 -26.87
N ASP A 252 3.73 -5.95 -26.02
CA ASP A 252 2.36 -5.47 -26.16
C ASP A 252 2.06 -4.43 -25.08
N GLY A 253 1.97 -3.17 -25.51
CA GLY A 253 1.93 -1.96 -24.70
C GLY A 253 0.70 -1.76 -23.80
N THR A 254 0.10 -2.82 -23.26
CA THR A 254 -0.84 -2.71 -22.13
C THR A 254 -0.06 -2.32 -20.88
N ARG A 255 0.38 -1.05 -20.83
CA ARG A 255 0.87 -0.43 -19.60
C ARG A 255 -0.16 -0.70 -18.51
N ASN A 256 0.26 -1.37 -17.44
CA ASN A 256 -0.60 -1.53 -16.29
C ASN A 256 -0.73 -0.18 -15.56
N PHE A 257 -1.57 0.70 -16.11
CA PHE A 257 -1.85 2.03 -15.59
C PHE A 257 -2.60 1.94 -14.25
N TRP A 258 -3.32 0.85 -14.02
CA TRP A 258 -4.07 0.60 -12.78
C TRP A 258 -3.19 0.59 -11.55
N GLY A 259 -1.96 0.06 -11.64
CA GLY A 259 -1.01 0.14 -10.53
C GLY A 259 -0.75 1.59 -10.11
N HIS A 260 -0.54 2.49 -11.07
CA HIS A 260 -0.30 3.90 -10.80
C HIS A 260 -1.55 4.59 -10.21
N ILE A 261 -2.74 4.29 -10.73
CA ILE A 261 -4.00 4.82 -10.17
C ILE A 261 -4.16 4.39 -8.71
N MET A 262 -4.03 3.08 -8.43
CA MET A 262 -4.14 2.56 -7.06
C MET A 262 -3.10 3.18 -6.13
N GLY A 263 -1.89 3.40 -6.64
CA GLY A 263 -0.80 4.04 -5.89
C GLY A 263 -1.07 5.48 -5.48
N TRP A 264 -1.81 6.25 -6.28
CA TRP A 264 -2.13 7.65 -5.96
C TRP A 264 -3.19 7.81 -4.86
N ILE A 265 -4.08 6.84 -4.68
CA ILE A 265 -5.20 6.95 -3.73
C ILE A 265 -4.70 7.12 -2.29
N PRO A 266 -3.77 6.30 -1.75
CA PRO A 266 -3.19 6.51 -0.42
C PRO A 266 -2.60 7.91 -0.22
N PHE A 267 -1.90 8.44 -1.23
CA PHE A 267 -1.31 9.78 -1.13
C PHE A 267 -2.35 10.87 -1.09
N LEU A 268 -3.42 10.77 -1.88
CA LEU A 268 -4.54 11.71 -1.81
C LEU A 268 -5.14 11.73 -0.40
N MET A 269 -5.34 10.57 0.22
CA MET A 269 -5.88 10.47 1.59
C MET A 269 -4.93 11.08 2.64
N ILE A 270 -3.64 10.82 2.50
CA ILE A 270 -2.61 11.40 3.38
C ILE A 270 -2.55 12.93 3.19
N SER A 271 -2.57 13.42 1.95
CA SER A 271 -2.53 14.84 1.63
C SER A 271 -3.77 15.57 2.14
N THR A 272 -4.98 15.02 2.00
CA THR A 272 -6.19 15.63 2.56
C THR A 272 -6.13 15.73 4.08
N THR A 273 -5.54 14.73 4.73
CA THR A 273 -5.35 14.73 6.20
C THR A 273 -4.36 15.84 6.60
N LEU A 274 -3.23 15.98 5.90
CA LEU A 274 -2.28 17.07 6.13
C LEU A 274 -2.91 18.46 5.92
N MET A 275 -3.70 18.63 4.86
CA MET A 275 -4.39 19.91 4.59
C MET A 275 -5.39 20.24 5.70
N ALA A 276 -6.09 19.24 6.25
CA ALA A 276 -7.01 19.44 7.36
C ALA A 276 -6.28 19.93 8.64
N PHE A 277 -5.06 19.43 8.89
CA PHE A 277 -4.22 19.94 9.99
C PHE A 277 -3.80 21.40 9.78
N LEU A 278 -3.43 21.78 8.56
CA LEU A 278 -3.06 23.17 8.24
C LEU A 278 -4.25 24.14 8.33
N TRP A 279 -5.46 23.67 8.05
CA TRP A 279 -6.66 24.50 8.07
C TRP A 279 -7.18 24.78 9.50
N ASN A 280 -6.94 23.85 10.43
CA ASN A 280 -7.43 24.00 11.80
C ASN A 280 -6.51 24.91 12.63
N ARG A 281 -6.95 26.16 12.87
CA ARG A 281 -6.20 27.17 13.64
C ARG A 281 -5.89 26.80 15.09
N GLU A 282 -6.62 25.82 15.66
CA GLU A 282 -6.41 25.37 17.04
C GLU A 282 -5.45 24.17 17.16
N ASN A 283 -5.14 23.50 16.06
CA ASN A 283 -4.18 22.40 16.05
C ASN A 283 -2.75 22.94 15.84
N ARG A 284 -1.89 22.74 16.84
CA ARG A 284 -0.43 22.96 16.72
C ARG A 284 0.08 22.29 15.45
N SER A 285 0.93 22.99 14.72
CA SER A 285 1.50 22.56 13.46
C SER A 285 2.07 21.13 13.57
N ALA A 286 1.71 20.26 12.64
CA ALA A 286 2.36 18.96 12.51
C ALA A 286 3.88 19.15 12.42
N ASN A 287 4.65 18.25 13.03
CA ASN A 287 6.11 18.31 12.99
C ASN A 287 6.59 18.42 11.53
N ALA A 288 7.44 19.40 11.23
CA ALA A 288 7.96 19.65 9.88
C ALA A 288 8.55 18.39 9.22
N LEU A 289 9.14 17.50 10.02
CA LEU A 289 9.71 16.24 9.55
C LEU A 289 8.66 15.27 8.97
N ILE A 290 7.39 15.36 9.39
CA ILE A 290 6.31 14.54 8.82
C ILE A 290 6.08 14.91 7.35
N TYR A 291 6.11 16.21 7.01
CA TYR A 291 6.00 16.66 5.62
C TYR A 291 7.18 16.16 4.78
N VAL A 292 8.39 16.14 5.35
CA VAL A 292 9.58 15.58 4.69
C VAL A 292 9.40 14.08 4.45
N ALA A 293 8.89 13.31 5.42
CA ALA A 293 8.63 11.88 5.26
C ALA A 293 7.60 11.60 4.15
N VAL A 294 6.51 12.36 4.11
CA VAL A 294 5.48 12.24 3.06
C VAL A 294 6.06 12.60 1.70
N PHE A 295 6.80 13.70 1.60
CA PHE A 295 7.45 14.12 0.36
C PHE A 295 8.43 13.06 -0.17
N LEU A 296 9.33 12.55 0.69
CA LEU A 296 10.26 11.49 0.30
C LEU A 296 9.54 10.22 -0.16
N THR A 297 8.42 9.87 0.49
CA THR A 297 7.61 8.71 0.10
C THR A 297 6.98 8.92 -1.28
N VAL A 298 6.41 10.09 -1.55
CA VAL A 298 5.85 10.44 -2.87
C VAL A 298 6.94 10.41 -3.94
N VAL A 299 8.10 11.02 -3.70
CA VAL A 299 9.23 11.04 -4.64
C VAL A 299 9.72 9.62 -4.92
N LEU A 300 9.86 8.76 -3.90
CA LEU A 300 10.20 7.36 -4.09
C LEU A 300 9.21 6.67 -5.04
N TYR A 301 7.91 6.79 -4.78
CA TYR A 301 6.90 6.07 -5.55
C TYR A 301 6.84 6.57 -7.00
N LEU A 302 7.01 7.88 -7.21
CA LEU A 302 7.15 8.49 -8.53
C LEU A 302 8.38 7.97 -9.27
N LEU A 303 9.54 7.91 -8.62
CA LEU A 303 10.78 7.42 -9.23
C LEU A 303 10.67 5.93 -9.60
N ILE A 304 10.08 5.11 -8.73
CA ILE A 304 9.85 3.68 -9.04
C ILE A 304 8.88 3.54 -10.22
N GLY A 305 7.78 4.29 -10.23
CA GLY A 305 6.84 4.32 -11.35
C GLY A 305 7.48 4.81 -12.65
N LEU A 306 8.39 5.77 -12.59
CA LEU A 306 9.14 6.27 -13.74
C LEU A 306 10.12 5.23 -14.28
N VAL A 307 10.85 4.54 -13.39
CA VAL A 307 11.75 3.43 -13.78
C VAL A 307 10.95 2.32 -14.44
N GLN A 308 9.77 2.00 -13.89
CA GLN A 308 8.84 1.04 -14.47
C GLN A 308 8.38 1.49 -15.86
N MET A 309 7.94 2.74 -15.99
CA MET A 309 7.52 3.30 -17.28
C MET A 309 8.66 3.22 -18.30
N PHE A 310 9.90 3.57 -17.94
CA PHE A 310 11.05 3.47 -18.85
C PHE A 310 11.43 2.03 -19.19
N HIS A 311 11.28 1.10 -18.25
CA HIS A 311 11.52 -0.33 -18.48
C HIS A 311 10.65 -0.86 -19.62
N PHE A 312 9.39 -0.41 -19.71
CA PHE A 312 8.46 -0.83 -20.76
C PHE A 312 8.45 0.06 -22.02
N ILE A 313 8.87 1.34 -21.95
CA ILE A 313 9.00 2.20 -23.15
C ILE A 313 10.21 1.80 -23.98
N LYS A 314 11.38 1.69 -23.34
CA LYS A 314 12.62 1.52 -24.08
C LYS A 314 12.65 0.10 -24.66
N HIS A 315 12.33 -0.01 -25.94
CA HIS A 315 12.45 -1.21 -26.79
C HIS A 315 13.88 -1.82 -26.85
N ARG A 316 14.83 -1.37 -26.03
CA ARG A 316 16.09 -2.09 -25.80
C ARG A 316 15.84 -3.23 -24.81
N ARG A 317 15.13 -4.22 -25.37
CA ARG A 317 14.37 -5.26 -24.71
C ARG A 317 15.08 -6.07 -23.61
N TYR A 318 16.42 -6.15 -23.56
CA TYR A 318 17.08 -7.20 -22.75
C TYR A 318 18.42 -6.82 -22.10
N GLU A 319 18.86 -5.56 -22.20
CA GLU A 319 20.03 -5.05 -21.43
C GLU A 319 19.62 -4.40 -20.10
N ALA A 320 18.31 -4.20 -19.89
CA ALA A 320 17.80 -3.34 -18.84
C ALA A 320 17.54 -4.04 -17.49
N SER A 321 17.21 -5.34 -17.39
CA SER A 321 16.76 -5.90 -16.10
C SER A 321 17.82 -5.83 -15.00
N TYR A 322 19.11 -6.06 -15.30
CA TYR A 322 20.18 -5.93 -14.31
C TYR A 322 20.37 -4.47 -13.86
N THR A 323 20.32 -3.54 -14.82
CA THR A 323 20.44 -2.11 -14.56
C THR A 323 19.21 -1.57 -13.81
N THR A 324 18.02 -2.02 -14.19
CA THR A 324 16.73 -1.69 -13.56
C THR A 324 16.68 -2.23 -12.14
N ASP A 325 17.05 -3.50 -11.91
CA ASP A 325 17.12 -4.09 -10.56
C ASP A 325 18.10 -3.32 -9.66
N LYS A 326 19.24 -2.90 -10.21
CA LYS A 326 20.19 -2.04 -9.47
C LYS A 326 19.61 -0.68 -9.12
N ILE A 327 18.95 -0.01 -10.07
CA ILE A 327 18.32 1.28 -9.85
C ILE A 327 17.25 1.14 -8.77
N TYR A 328 16.41 0.11 -8.85
CA TYR A 328 15.40 -0.14 -7.85
C TYR A 328 16.00 -0.43 -6.47
N LEU A 329 17.02 -1.28 -6.40
CA LEU A 329 17.73 -1.57 -5.16
C LEU A 329 18.32 -0.29 -4.55
N PHE A 330 18.94 0.55 -5.37
CA PHE A 330 19.57 1.80 -4.91
C PHE A 330 18.55 2.83 -4.44
N LEU A 331 17.49 3.06 -5.22
CA LEU A 331 16.39 3.95 -4.84
C LEU A 331 15.74 3.48 -3.54
N ASN A 332 15.37 2.20 -3.47
CA ASN A 332 14.78 1.65 -2.27
C ASN A 332 15.74 1.76 -1.09
N PHE A 333 17.03 1.45 -1.28
CA PHE A 333 18.00 1.55 -0.20
C PHE A 333 18.04 2.97 0.38
N ILE A 334 18.24 3.98 -0.47
CA ILE A 334 18.38 5.37 -0.04
C ILE A 334 17.08 5.90 0.58
N PHE A 335 15.96 5.76 -0.13
CA PHE A 335 14.72 6.36 0.31
C PHE A 335 14.12 5.65 1.52
N LEU A 336 14.12 4.31 1.59
CA LEU A 336 13.59 3.62 2.77
C LEU A 336 14.42 3.91 4.01
N SER A 337 15.75 3.99 3.87
CA SER A 337 16.63 4.44 4.95
C SER A 337 16.29 5.86 5.37
N ALA A 338 16.30 6.82 4.44
CA ALA A 338 16.02 8.23 4.74
C ALA A 338 14.66 8.41 5.41
N ILE A 339 13.59 7.84 4.84
CA ILE A 339 12.23 7.94 5.38
C ILE A 339 12.17 7.33 6.78
N GLY A 340 12.78 6.16 7.00
CA GLY A 340 12.74 5.52 8.30
C GLY A 340 13.42 6.33 9.40
N TRP A 341 14.57 6.92 9.11
CA TRP A 341 15.25 7.82 10.05
C TRP A 341 14.47 9.11 10.30
N VAL A 342 13.86 9.70 9.27
CA VAL A 342 13.00 10.89 9.41
C VAL A 342 11.79 10.58 10.30
N ILE A 343 11.07 9.48 10.04
CA ILE A 343 9.93 9.08 10.86
C ILE A 343 10.38 8.79 12.30
N PHE A 344 11.47 8.05 12.49
CA PHE A 344 12.01 7.80 13.83
C PHE A 344 12.32 9.11 14.59
N ALA A 345 12.91 10.09 13.91
CA ALA A 345 13.19 11.41 14.48
C ALA A 345 11.91 12.19 14.85
N CYS A 346 10.83 12.08 14.06
CA CYS A 346 9.54 12.71 14.37
C CYS A 346 8.99 12.29 15.74
N PHE A 347 9.23 11.04 16.14
CA PHE A 347 8.56 10.40 17.27
C PHE A 347 9.42 10.20 18.51
N THR A 348 10.72 10.50 18.42
CA THR A 348 11.66 10.39 19.55
C THR A 348 11.82 11.69 20.33
N GLY A 349 11.05 12.73 19.98
CA GLY A 349 10.80 13.90 20.83
C GLY A 349 11.96 14.89 21.00
N LYS A 350 13.22 14.51 20.78
CA LYS A 350 14.37 15.43 20.91
C LYS A 350 14.46 16.53 19.85
N PHE A 351 13.63 16.45 18.81
CA PHE A 351 13.53 17.48 17.76
C PHE A 351 12.23 18.30 17.85
N ASN A 352 11.39 18.07 18.87
CA ASN A 352 10.19 18.87 19.11
C ASN A 352 10.44 20.10 19.99
N ASP A 353 11.64 20.27 20.56
CA ASP A 353 12.06 21.45 21.35
C ASP A 353 12.33 22.70 20.48
N PHE A 354 11.99 22.68 19.19
CA PHE A 354 11.99 23.89 18.35
C PHE A 354 10.75 24.77 18.57
N ASP A 355 9.80 24.34 19.40
CA ASP A 355 8.77 25.20 19.97
C ASP A 355 9.29 25.73 21.32
N THR A 356 10.25 26.66 21.23
CA THR A 356 10.46 27.66 22.28
C THR A 356 9.19 28.48 22.37
N ASP A 357 8.26 28.06 23.23
CA ASP A 357 7.39 28.94 23.97
C ASP A 357 6.91 28.17 25.20
N ASP A 358 7.66 28.39 26.27
CA ASP A 358 7.25 28.24 27.65
C ASP A 358 6.41 29.49 27.99
N PRO A 359 5.06 29.45 27.98
CA PRO A 359 4.29 30.39 28.76
C PRO A 359 4.16 29.79 30.16
N LYS A 360 4.71 30.54 31.12
CA LYS A 360 4.48 30.45 32.56
C LYS A 360 3.10 29.95 32.97
#